data_AF-A0A1J5TL41-F1
#
_entry.id   AF-A0A1J5TL41-F1
#
_cell.length_a   1.000
_cell.length_b   1.000
_cell.length_c   1.000
_cell.angle_alpha   90.00
_cell.angle_beta   90.00
_cell.angle_gamma   90.00
#
_symmetry.space_group_name_H-M   'P 1'
#
loop_
_entity.id
_entity.type
_entity.pdbx_description
1 polymer ?
#
loop_
_entity_poly.entity_id
_entity_poly.type
_entity_poly.pdbx_seq_one_letter_code
_entity_poly.pdbx_strand_id
1 'polypeptide(L)'
;MSGEMEILFSLAGRMHVLLRREVNRIIDVEWICIDAAYAKEMIRLARSVGSDELHKLCDRIEEVHPLLPRPEIPVPPLLAASEPKYLKTLR
;
A
#
# COMPACT_ATOMS: atom_id res chain seq x y z
N MET A 1 -7.14 -15.56 -9.04
CA MET A 1 -7.87 -14.38 -9.55
C MET A 1 -9.20 -14.16 -8.81
N SER A 2 -10.16 -15.10 -8.74
CA SER A 2 -11.45 -14.88 -8.02
C SER A 2 -11.27 -14.67 -6.50
N GLY A 3 -10.46 -15.51 -5.85
CA GLY A 3 -10.32 -15.47 -4.39
C GLY A 3 -9.65 -14.20 -3.84
N GLU A 4 -8.73 -13.57 -4.57
CA GLU A 4 -8.07 -12.34 -4.12
C GLU A 4 -9.03 -11.14 -4.12
N MET A 5 -9.94 -11.08 -5.10
CA MET A 5 -10.97 -10.04 -5.14
C MET A 5 -11.99 -10.21 -4.00
N GLU A 6 -12.40 -11.44 -3.70
CA GLU A 6 -13.27 -11.74 -2.55
C GLU A 6 -12.61 -11.36 -1.22
N ILE A 7 -11.31 -11.62 -1.08
CA ILE A 7 -10.52 -11.20 0.10
C ILE A 7 -10.48 -9.67 0.19
N LEU A 8 -10.18 -8.97 -0.91
CA LEU A 8 -10.13 -7.51 -0.94
C LEU A 8 -11.48 -6.89 -0.56
N PHE A 9 -12.57 -7.41 -1.13
CA PHE A 9 -13.92 -6.94 -0.81
C PHE A 9 -14.26 -7.14 0.67
N SER A 10 -13.87 -8.29 1.25
CA SER A 10 -14.05 -8.57 2.67
C SER A 10 -13.25 -7.62 3.57
N LEU A 11 -12.01 -7.31 3.18
CA LEU A 11 -11.15 -6.35 3.90
C LEU A 11 -11.72 -4.92 3.83
N ALA A 12 -12.17 -4.50 2.65
CA ALA A 12 -12.79 -3.19 2.44
C ALA A 12 -14.11 -3.06 3.22
N GLY A 13 -14.91 -4.13 3.32
CA GLY A 13 -16.10 -4.18 4.17
C GLY A 13 -15.77 -4.04 5.67
N ARG A 14 -14.71 -4.68 6.15
CA ARG A 14 -14.23 -4.50 7.54
C ARG A 14 -13.75 -3.07 7.79
N MET A 15 -13.08 -2.45 6.80
CA MET A 15 -12.66 -1.05 6.87
C MET A 15 -13.87 -0.14 7.03
N HIS A 16 -14.92 -0.39 6.25
CA HIS A 16 -16.18 0.35 6.32
C HIS A 16 -16.79 0.32 7.73
N VAL A 17 -16.90 -0.87 8.32
CA VAL A 17 -17.48 -1.04 9.67
C VAL A 17 -16.67 -0.27 10.72
N LEU A 18 -15.34 -0.37 10.67
CA LEU A 18 -14.47 0.33 11.62
C LEU A 18 -14.53 1.85 11.43
N LEU A 19 -14.47 2.35 10.20
CA LEU A 19 -14.59 3.78 9.93
C LEU A 19 -15.95 4.35 10.37
N ARG A 20 -17.02 3.56 10.20
CA ARG A 20 -18.35 3.95 10.70
C ARG A 20 -18.39 4.00 12.22
N ARG A 21 -17.73 3.06 12.89
CA ARG A 21 -17.69 3.02 14.36
C ARG A 21 -16.86 4.16 14.96
N GLU A 22 -15.66 4.39 14.44
CA GLU A 22 -14.69 5.32 15.06
C GLU A 22 -14.97 6.79 14.72
N VAL A 23 -15.36 7.07 13.47
CA VAL A 23 -15.49 8.45 12.97
C VAL A 23 -16.80 8.71 12.22
N ASN A 24 -17.78 7.79 12.34
CA ASN A 24 -19.08 7.86 11.66
C ASN A 24 -18.98 8.04 10.13
N ARG A 25 -17.89 7.54 9.53
CA ARG A 25 -17.63 7.65 8.09
C ARG A 25 -18.15 6.42 7.35
N ILE A 26 -19.04 6.66 6.39
CA ILE A 26 -19.46 5.66 5.40
C ILE A 26 -18.55 5.79 4.18
N ILE A 27 -18.15 4.65 3.62
CA ILE A 27 -17.31 4.55 2.44
C ILE A 27 -17.92 3.55 1.49
N ASP A 28 -17.70 3.75 0.21
CA ASP A 28 -18.05 2.76 -0.82
C ASP A 28 -16.99 1.66 -0.87
N VAL A 29 -17.42 0.42 -0.70
CA VAL A 29 -16.56 -0.78 -0.66
C VAL A 29 -16.19 -1.24 -2.08
N GLU A 30 -17.10 -1.09 -3.04
CA GLU A 30 -16.87 -1.50 -4.44
C GLU A 30 -15.80 -0.61 -5.08
N TRP A 31 -15.86 0.69 -4.80
CA TRP A 31 -14.88 1.65 -5.32
C TRP A 31 -13.45 1.42 -4.81
N ILE A 32 -13.30 0.84 -3.61
CA ILE A 32 -11.96 0.42 -3.15
C ILE A 32 -11.41 -0.65 -4.07
N CYS A 33 -12.21 -1.58 -4.59
CA CYS A 33 -11.70 -2.68 -5.41
C CYS A 33 -11.33 -2.30 -6.85
N ILE A 34 -11.95 -1.25 -7.40
CA ILE A 34 -11.87 -0.91 -8.84
C ILE A 34 -11.06 0.36 -9.13
N ASP A 35 -10.84 1.23 -8.15
CA ASP A 35 -10.12 2.50 -8.32
C ASP A 35 -8.95 2.63 -7.33
N ALA A 36 -7.74 2.62 -7.88
CA ALA A 36 -6.50 2.72 -7.10
C ALA A 36 -6.33 4.07 -6.37
N ALA A 37 -6.78 5.17 -6.97
CA ALA A 37 -6.66 6.49 -6.37
C ALA A 37 -7.62 6.62 -5.19
N TYR A 38 -8.85 6.12 -5.36
CA TYR A 38 -9.82 6.06 -4.27
C TYR A 38 -9.35 5.16 -3.14
N ALA A 39 -8.87 3.95 -3.43
CA ALA A 39 -8.32 3.05 -2.43
C ALA A 39 -7.18 3.71 -1.63
N LYS A 40 -6.26 4.40 -2.31
CA LYS A 40 -5.15 5.12 -1.68
C LYS A 40 -5.62 6.23 -0.74
N GLU A 41 -6.60 7.02 -1.14
CA GLU A 41 -7.17 8.05 -0.27
C GLU A 41 -7.92 7.46 0.93
N MET A 42 -8.61 6.33 0.75
CA MET A 42 -9.28 5.64 1.87
C MET A 42 -8.27 5.08 2.86
N ILE A 43 -7.15 4.52 2.39
CA ILE A 43 -6.05 4.08 3.26
C ILE A 43 -5.44 5.26 4.01
N ARG A 44 -5.18 6.38 3.32
CA ARG A 44 -4.66 7.60 3.96
C ARG A 44 -5.60 8.10 5.06
N LEU A 45 -6.91 8.13 4.78
CA LEU A 45 -7.94 8.50 5.74
C LEU A 45 -7.97 7.53 6.93
N ALA A 46 -8.00 6.22 6.68
CA ALA A 46 -8.03 5.20 7.71
C ALA A 46 -6.80 5.26 8.63
N ARG A 47 -5.61 5.53 8.09
CA ARG A 47 -4.39 5.73 8.88
C ARG A 47 -4.49 6.95 9.80
N SER A 48 -5.21 8.01 9.41
CA SER A 48 -5.38 9.21 10.24
C SER A 48 -6.29 9.03 11.47
N VAL A 49 -7.11 7.97 11.52
CA VAL A 49 -8.01 7.69 12.64
C VAL A 49 -7.25 7.22 13.89
N GLY A 50 -6.04 6.68 13.73
CA GLY A 50 -5.17 6.28 14.85
C GLY A 50 -5.57 4.97 15.54
N SER A 51 -6.34 4.10 14.89
CA SER A 51 -6.67 2.75 15.38
C SER A 51 -5.67 1.72 14.86
N ASP A 52 -5.04 0.97 15.77
CA ASP A 52 -4.12 -0.13 15.44
C ASP A 52 -4.77 -1.19 14.54
N GLU A 53 -6.07 -1.45 14.72
CA GLU A 53 -6.82 -2.40 13.91
C GLU A 53 -6.98 -1.88 12.48
N LEU A 54 -7.31 -0.59 12.31
CA LEU A 54 -7.38 0.05 11.00
C LEU A 54 -6.02 0.07 10.30
N HIS A 55 -4.92 0.31 11.04
CA HIS A 55 -3.58 0.29 10.47
C HIS A 55 -3.21 -1.08 9.91
N LYS A 56 -3.41 -2.15 10.70
CA LYS A 56 -3.19 -3.53 10.25
C LYS A 56 -4.05 -3.89 9.03
N LEU A 57 -5.28 -3.39 9.00
CA LEU A 57 -6.18 -3.60 7.87
C LEU A 57 -5.70 -2.87 6.62
N CYS A 58 -5.21 -1.63 6.75
CA CYS A 58 -4.61 -0.87 5.65
C CYS A 58 -3.41 -1.62 5.06
N ASP A 59 -2.51 -2.12 5.90
CA ASP A 59 -1.33 -2.86 5.46
C ASP A 59 -1.74 -4.13 4.67
N ARG A 60 -2.78 -4.84 5.15
CA ARG A 60 -3.28 -6.03 4.47
C ARG A 60 -3.97 -5.71 3.14
N ILE A 61 -4.69 -4.58 3.05
CA ILE A 61 -5.29 -4.11 1.81
C ILE A 61 -4.19 -3.77 0.81
N GLU A 62 -3.18 -2.99 1.18
CA GLU A 62 -2.05 -2.66 0.30
C GLU A 62 -1.32 -3.91 -0.24
N GLU A 63 -1.21 -4.97 0.57
CA GLU A 63 -0.58 -6.23 0.15
C GLU A 63 -1.36 -6.96 -0.95
N VAL A 64 -2.68 -7.03 -0.80
CA VAL A 64 -3.60 -7.83 -1.65
C VAL A 64 -4.14 -7.04 -2.84
N HIS A 65 -4.19 -5.70 -2.74
CA HIS A 65 -4.84 -4.87 -3.74
C HIS A 65 -4.08 -4.86 -5.07
N PRO A 66 -4.69 -5.32 -6.19
CA PRO A 66 -3.97 -5.54 -7.45
C PRO A 66 -3.57 -4.25 -8.17
N LEU A 67 -4.32 -3.16 -7.96
CA LEU A 67 -4.07 -1.88 -8.64
C LEU A 67 -3.18 -0.90 -7.84
N LEU A 68 -2.83 -1.22 -6.59
CA LEU A 68 -1.99 -0.33 -5.79
C LEU A 68 -0.51 -0.57 -6.12
N PRO A 69 0.29 0.48 -6.29
CA PRO A 69 1.73 0.32 -6.48
C PRO A 69 2.31 -0.28 -5.20
N ARG A 70 2.90 -1.47 -5.31
CA ARG A 70 3.64 -2.07 -4.20
C ARG A 70 4.84 -1.16 -3.91
N PRO A 71 5.07 -0.73 -2.66
CA PRO A 71 6.21 0.14 -2.36
C PRO A 71 7.48 -0.57 -2.81
N GLU A 72 8.17 0.01 -3.79
CA GLU A 72 9.50 -0.42 -4.17
C GLU A 72 10.36 -0.28 -2.91
N ILE A 73 10.80 -1.40 -2.34
CA ILE A 73 11.85 -1.39 -1.33
C ILE A 73 13.02 -0.70 -2.04
N PRO A 74 13.49 0.47 -1.58
CA PRO A 74 14.61 1.12 -2.24
C PRO A 74 15.79 0.15 -2.16
N VAL A 75 16.08 -0.50 -3.28
CA VAL A 75 17.22 -1.39 -3.39
C VAL A 75 18.43 -0.49 -3.13
N PRO A 76 19.19 -0.71 -2.05
CA PRO A 76 20.41 0.05 -1.84
C PRO A 76 21.22 -0.10 -3.12
N PRO A 77 21.75 0.99 -3.70
CA PRO A 77 22.58 0.86 -4.90
C PRO A 77 23.70 -0.10 -4.57
N LEU A 78 23.62 -1.31 -5.13
CA LEU A 78 24.63 -2.35 -5.00
C LEU A 78 25.91 -1.76 -5.57
N LEU A 79 26.74 -1.23 -4.67
CA LEU A 79 28.11 -0.80 -4.86
C LEU A 79 28.35 -0.31 -6.29
N ALA A 80 28.12 0.99 -6.53
CA ALA A 80 28.68 1.66 -7.69
C ALA A 80 30.13 1.18 -7.83
N ALA A 81 30.38 0.32 -8.82
CA ALA A 81 31.66 -0.30 -9.03
C ALA A 81 32.66 0.85 -9.09
N SER A 82 33.54 0.93 -8.10
CA SER A 82 34.58 1.95 -8.07
C SER A 82 35.40 1.74 -9.33
N GLU A 83 35.25 2.61 -10.32
CA GLU A 83 36.16 2.62 -11.47
C GLU A 83 37.59 2.71 -10.92
N PRO A 84 38.51 1.81 -11.30
CA PRO A 84 39.88 1.90 -10.86
C PRO A 84 40.50 3.18 -11.44
N LYS A 85 40.64 4.19 -10.59
CA LYS A 85 41.07 5.55 -10.92
C LYS A 85 42.56 5.68 -11.33
N TYR A 86 43.23 4.57 -11.69
CA TYR A 86 44.67 4.55 -11.92
C TYR A 86 45.07 3.71 -13.15
N LEU A 87 44.51 4.00 -14.33
CA LEU A 87 45.09 3.58 -15.61
C LEU A 87 45.36 4.77 -16.53
N LYS A 88 45.94 5.84 -15.97
CA LYS A 88 46.71 6.78 -16.78
C LYS A 88 48.02 7.08 -16.08
N THR A 89 49.10 6.80 -16.80
CA THR A 89 50.50 7.14 -16.53
C THR A 89 51.30 6.11 -15.73
N LEU A 90 51.73 5.04 -16.40
CA LEU A 90 53.13 4.63 -16.33
C LEU A 90 53.62 4.44 -17.76
N ARG A 91 54.66 5.20 -18.08
CA ARG A 91 55.38 5.20 -19.37
C ARG A 91 56.13 3.90 -19.57
#